data_AF-A0A182HEW4-F1
#
_entry.id   AF-A0A182HEW4-F1
#
_cell.length_a   1.000
_cell.length_b   1.000
_cell.length_c   1.000
_cell.angle_alpha   90.00
_cell.angle_beta   90.00
_cell.angle_gamma   90.00
#
_symmetry.space_group_name_H-M   'P 1'
#
loop_
_entity.id
_entity.type
_entity.pdbx_description
1 polymer ?
#
loop_
_entity_poly.entity_id
_entity_poly.type
_entity_poly.pdbx_seq_one_letter_code
_entity_poly.pdbx_strand_id
1 'polypeptide(L)'
;MVQGFPYTRHSCKGGKVYWRCVQFKSLGCRSRVRTHQELIESIEHEHNHDRMLARRKRGALKQLMQERKREKSLVALDQCDLVELDWVE
;
A
#
# COMPACT_ATOMS: atom_id res chain seq x y z
N MET A 1 -12.24 8.52 8.34
CA MET A 1 -12.35 7.83 7.04
C MET A 1 -12.38 8.89 5.95
N VAL A 2 -11.88 8.60 4.75
CA VAL A 2 -11.94 9.53 3.62
C VAL A 2 -12.56 8.77 2.44
N GLN A 3 -13.64 9.30 1.86
CA GLN A 3 -14.39 8.67 0.76
C GLN A 3 -14.78 7.19 0.99
N GLY A 4 -15.08 6.82 2.24
CA GLY A 4 -15.43 5.46 2.61
C GLY A 4 -14.25 4.50 2.73
N PHE A 5 -13.01 4.98 2.58
CA PHE A 5 -11.81 4.19 2.82
C PHE A 5 -11.21 4.49 4.20
N PRO A 6 -10.84 3.44 4.96
CA PRO A 6 -10.12 3.60 6.23
C PRO A 6 -8.63 3.87 6.00
N TYR A 7 -8.11 4.85 6.75
CA TYR A 7 -6.70 5.22 6.76
C TYR A 7 -6.11 5.06 8.16
N THR A 8 -4.81 4.79 8.23
CA THR A 8 -4.03 4.76 9.46
C THR A 8 -2.93 5.81 9.41
N ARG A 9 -2.58 6.37 10.57
CA ARG A 9 -1.50 7.37 10.68
C ARG A 9 -0.17 6.71 10.33
N HIS A 10 0.52 7.27 9.35
CA HIS A 10 1.85 6.82 8.93
C HIS A 10 2.96 7.57 9.66
N SER A 11 2.91 8.90 9.64
CA SER A 11 3.91 9.76 10.27
C SER A 11 3.36 11.17 10.51
N CYS A 12 4.01 11.91 11.40
CA CYS A 12 3.75 13.33 11.63
C CYS A 12 5.07 14.10 11.54
N LYS A 13 5.11 15.15 10.71
CA LYS A 13 6.30 16.00 10.51
C LYS A 13 5.86 17.44 10.26
N GLY A 14 6.44 18.40 11.00
CA GLY A 14 6.21 19.84 10.77
C GLY A 14 4.74 20.25 10.75
N GLY A 15 3.92 19.77 11.70
CA GLY A 15 2.48 20.05 11.76
C GLY A 15 1.63 19.29 10.73
N LYS A 16 2.25 18.58 9.79
CA LYS A 16 1.58 17.73 8.80
C LYS A 16 1.49 16.29 9.29
N VAL A 17 0.33 15.68 9.13
CA VAL A 17 0.11 14.26 9.39
C VAL A 17 -0.10 13.53 8.07
N TYR A 18 0.71 12.51 7.85
CA TYR A 18 0.64 11.63 6.70
C TYR A 18 -0.14 10.39 7.10
N TRP A 19 -1.11 10.05 6.28
CA TRP A 19 -1.99 8.92 6.44
C TRP A 19 -1.84 8.01 5.22
N ARG A 20 -1.98 6.70 5.45
CA ARG A 20 -1.94 5.69 4.40
C ARG A 20 -3.16 4.78 4.52
N CYS A 21 -3.61 4.24 3.40
CA CYS A 21 -4.68 3.24 3.43
C CYS A 21 -4.30 2.07 4.35
N VAL A 22 -5.27 1.54 5.10
CA VAL A 22 -5.03 0.36 5.96
C VAL A 22 -4.64 -0.88 5.15
N GLN A 23 -5.02 -0.94 3.87
CA GLN A 23 -4.65 -2.03 2.96
C GLN A 23 -3.26 -1.87 2.34
N PHE A 24 -2.50 -0.84 2.72
CA PHE A 24 -1.13 -0.64 2.25
C PHE A 24 -0.24 -1.87 2.45
N LYS A 25 -0.36 -2.57 3.59
CA LYS A 25 0.45 -3.77 3.88
C LYS A 25 -0.08 -5.05 3.24
N SER A 26 -1.40 -5.24 3.20
CA SER A 26 -2.05 -6.44 2.66
C SER A 26 -2.10 -6.44 1.15
N LEU A 27 -2.60 -5.37 0.52
CA LEU A 27 -2.88 -5.29 -0.92
C LEU A 27 -1.91 -4.37 -1.67
N GLY A 28 -1.01 -3.70 -0.96
CA GLY A 28 -0.09 -2.75 -1.60
C GLY A 28 -0.74 -1.48 -2.12
N CYS A 29 -1.93 -1.16 -1.62
CA CYS A 29 -2.63 0.08 -1.94
C CYS A 29 -1.72 1.30 -1.73
N ARG A 30 -1.62 2.17 -2.74
CA ARG A 30 -0.74 3.34 -2.73
C ARG A 30 -1.42 4.62 -2.22
N SER A 31 -2.74 4.62 -2.04
CA SER A 31 -3.50 5.78 -1.57
C SER A 31 -2.98 6.37 -0.25
N ARG A 32 -2.87 7.69 -0.24
CA ARG A 32 -2.34 8.51 0.85
C ARG A 32 -3.22 9.73 1.09
N VAL A 33 -3.28 10.19 2.33
CA VAL A 33 -3.91 11.47 2.70
C VAL A 33 -2.88 12.27 3.49
N ARG A 34 -2.82 13.57 3.28
CA ARG A 34 -2.03 14.49 4.09
C ARG A 34 -2.96 15.51 4.73
N THR A 35 -2.82 15.70 6.02
CA THR A 35 -3.57 16.72 6.78
C THR A 35 -2.61 17.71 7.42
N HIS A 36 -3.01 18.96 7.57
CA HIS A 36 -2.27 20.01 8.28
C HIS A 36 -3.25 20.77 9.16
N GLN A 37 -2.93 20.95 10.45
CA GLN A 37 -3.80 21.67 11.41
C GLN A 37 -5.28 21.24 11.30
N GLU A 38 -5.51 19.92 11.33
CA GLU A 38 -6.85 19.29 11.27
C GLU A 38 -7.60 19.41 9.93
N LEU A 39 -7.06 20.15 8.95
CA LEU A 39 -7.60 20.24 7.59
C LEU A 39 -6.92 19.22 6.67
N ILE A 40 -7.67 18.71 5.70
CA ILE A 40 -7.12 17.86 4.64
C ILE A 40 -6.40 18.74 3.63
N GLU A 41 -5.09 18.55 3.48
CA GLU A 41 -4.26 19.33 2.55
C GLU A 41 -4.18 18.67 1.17
N SER A 42 -4.11 17.33 1.12
CA SER A 42 -4.08 16.59 -0.14
C SER A 42 -4.56 15.16 0.01
N ILE A 43 -5.20 14.62 -1.02
CA ILE A 43 -5.61 13.22 -1.06
C ILE A 43 -5.21 12.59 -2.39
N GLU A 44 -4.54 11.45 -2.32
CA GLU A 44 -4.20 10.59 -3.44
C GLU A 44 -5.14 9.37 -3.39
N HIS A 45 -6.08 9.30 -4.32
CA HIS A 45 -7.23 8.38 -4.27
C HIS A 45 -7.01 7.05 -5.01
N GLU A 46 -5.80 6.74 -5.45
CA GLU A 46 -5.54 5.51 -6.19
C GLU A 46 -5.60 4.27 -5.27
N HIS A 47 -6.78 3.65 -5.23
CA HIS A 47 -7.03 2.38 -4.57
C HIS A 47 -7.05 1.25 -5.60
N ASN A 48 -6.33 0.16 -5.30
CA ASN A 48 -6.32 -1.06 -6.10
C ASN A 48 -7.26 -2.13 -5.53
N HIS A 49 -8.26 -1.71 -4.74
CA HIS A 49 -9.17 -2.60 -4.06
C HIS A 49 -10.50 -1.91 -3.76
N ASP A 50 -11.55 -2.70 -3.61
CA ASP A 50 -12.86 -2.22 -3.21
C ASP A 50 -12.92 -1.71 -1.76
N ARG A 51 -13.99 -0.96 -1.47
CA ARG A 51 -14.33 -0.55 -0.11
C ARG A 51 -14.62 -1.79 0.73
N MET A 52 -13.75 -2.06 1.70
CA MET A 52 -13.97 -3.14 2.66
C MET A 52 -15.00 -2.73 3.71
N LEU A 53 -16.27 -2.99 3.43
CA LEU A 53 -17.37 -2.80 4.36
C LEU A 53 -17.49 -3.96 5.36
N ALA A 54 -17.10 -5.17 4.94
CA ALA A 54 -17.17 -6.38 5.74
C ALA A 54 -15.83 -6.70 6.43
N ARG A 55 -15.92 -7.28 7.64
CA ARG A 55 -14.77 -7.86 8.32
C ARG A 55 -14.27 -9.06 7.51
N ARG A 56 -12.97 -9.10 7.23
CA ARG A 56 -12.35 -10.25 6.54
C ARG A 56 -12.52 -11.53 7.34
N LYS A 57 -12.70 -12.65 6.64
CA LYS A 57 -12.69 -14.00 7.23
C LYS A 57 -11.37 -14.25 7.96
N ARG A 58 -11.42 -15.04 9.04
CA ARG A 58 -10.23 -15.45 9.80
C ARG A 58 -9.23 -16.11 8.84
N GLY A 59 -7.95 -15.75 8.96
CA GLY A 59 -6.88 -16.30 8.11
C GLY A 59 -6.69 -15.63 6.75
N ALA A 60 -7.69 -14.91 6.22
CA ALA A 60 -7.58 -14.25 4.91
C ALA A 60 -6.45 -13.21 4.84
N LEU A 61 -6.18 -12.49 5.94
CA LEU A 61 -5.04 -11.56 6.00
C LEU A 61 -3.70 -12.27 5.82
N LYS A 62 -3.53 -13.46 6.41
CA LYS A 62 -2.28 -14.23 6.32
C LYS A 62 -2.05 -14.68 4.88
N GLN A 63 -3.10 -15.12 4.19
CA GLN A 63 -3.03 -15.53 2.79
C GLN A 63 -2.61 -14.36 1.88
N LEU A 64 -3.28 -13.20 1.99
CA LEU A 64 -2.91 -11.99 1.23
C LEU A 64 -1.45 -11.57 1.45
N MET A 65 -0.97 -11.64 2.69
CA MET A 65 0.42 -11.30 3.00
C MET A 65 1.42 -12.30 2.41
N GLN A 66 1.09 -13.58 2.37
CA GLN A 66 1.92 -14.62 1.77
C GLN A 66 1.97 -14.50 0.24
N GLU A 67 0.82 -14.28 -0.38
CA GLU A 67 0.70 -14.06 -1.83
C GLU A 67 1.55 -12.86 -2.26
N ARG A 68 1.40 -11.73 -1.57
CA ARG A 68 2.21 -10.55 -1.85
C ARG A 68 3.71 -10.77 -1.66
N LYS A 69 4.11 -11.56 -0.66
CA LYS A 69 5.52 -11.92 -0.46
C LYS A 69 6.02 -12.75 -1.65
N ARG A 70 5.22 -13.70 -2.13
CA ARG A 70 5.53 -14.53 -3.30
C ARG A 70 5.66 -13.69 -4.56
N GLU A 71 4.71 -12.78 -4.82
CA GLU A 71 4.77 -11.87 -5.97
C GLU A 71 6.05 -11.02 -5.95
N LYS A 72 6.39 -10.44 -4.80
CA LYS A 72 7.65 -9.68 -4.66
C LYS A 72 8.89 -10.53 -4.90
N SER A 73 8.88 -11.79 -4.47
CA SER A 73 9.98 -12.72 -4.73
C SER A 73 10.07 -13.09 -6.21
N LEU A 74 8.94 -13.28 -6.90
CA LEU A 74 8.90 -13.55 -8.33
C LEU A 74 9.45 -12.36 -9.14
N VAL A 75 9.02 -11.14 -8.81
CA VAL A 75 9.55 -9.92 -9.44
C VAL A 75 11.05 -9.75 -9.18
N ALA A 76 11.52 -10.09 -7.97
CA ALA A 76 12.95 -10.02 -7.67
C ALA A 76 13.79 -11.03 -8.48
N LEU A 77 13.23 -12.21 -8.79
CA LEU A 77 13.89 -13.21 -9.64
C LEU A 77 13.95 -12.76 -11.10
N ASP A 78 12.81 -12.33 -11.65
CA ASP A 78 12.70 -11.78 -13.01
C ASP A 78 13.67 -10.60 -13.24
N GLN A 79 13.85 -9.75 -12.21
CA GLN A 79 14.80 -8.64 -12.26
C GLN A 79 16.28 -9.10 -12.25
N CYS A 80 16.60 -10.27 -11.69
CA CYS A 80 17.94 -10.85 -11.72
C CYS A 80 18.27 -11.51 -13.08
N ASP A 81 17.27 -12.05 -13.78
CA ASP A 81 17.46 -12.63 -15.12
C ASP A 81 17.74 -11.53 -16.19
N LEU A 82 17.27 -10.30 -15.98
CA LEU A 82 17.50 -9.18 -16.89
C LEU A 82 18.88 -8.51 -16.75
N VAL A 83 19.54 -8.60 -15.58
CA VAL A 83 20.89 -8.02 -15.38
C VAL A 83 22.01 -8.88 -15.99
N GLU A 84 21.73 -10.13 -16.35
CA GLU A 84 22.68 -11.04 -17.02
C GLU A 84 22.80 -10.76 -18.53
N LEU A 85 21.94 -9.93 -19.12
CA LEU A 85 21.94 -9.59 -20.55
C LEU A 85 22.62 -8.24 -20.88
N ASP A 86 23.10 -7.51 -19.88
CA ASP A 86 23.77 -6.21 -20.03
C ASP A 86 25.31 -6.31 -19.94
N TRP A 87 25.85 -7.53 -19.79
CA TRP A 87 27.29 -7.81 -19.58
C TRP A 87 27.97 -8.55 -20.75
N VAL A 88 27.42 -8.46 -21.96
CA VAL A 88 28.11 -8.91 -23.19
C VAL A 88 28.17 -7.80 -24.23
N GLU A 89 29.03 -6.82 -24.01
CA GLU A 89 29.64 -5.99 -25.07
C GLU A 89 31.06 -5.57 -24.66
#